data_AF-A0A846CFT4-F1
#
_entry.id   AF-A0A846CFT4-F1
#
_cell.length_a   1.000
_cell.length_b   1.000
_cell.length_c   1.000
_cell.angle_alpha   90.00
_cell.angle_beta   90.00
_cell.angle_gamma   90.00
#
_symmetry.space_group_name_H-M   'P 1'
#
loop_
_entity.id
_entity.type
_entity.pdbx_description
1 polymer ?
#
loop_
_entity_poly.entity_id
_entity_poly.type
_entity_poly.pdbx_seq_one_letter_code
_entity_poly.pdbx_strand_id
1 'polypeptide(L)'
;MSSVEILRKYAAGETNFRGINLKGIQLNRADLIGANFSEADLHGADLVLAFLNRVNFQRANLITAKLSGAYLTQANLQAVNMADVDLHGANLQNADFRLANLELATLIDANLSGADMRGINLQGADLRGAYMRGANLRYEKRAYEIANLRGVNLRGADLRGVDLTGADLTKADLRGANLSEVLLRDAKLTKANLSQVILDGAFLTEANLAGVNLSGASLINAKIERAGLIDTRLNQANLTGAIMADVKLGKAQLVRANLTQVNLVRADLSRANLSQANLSKADLTDAYLAKANFRNSNLNDSILTRVELSTANLSGAQMQGASMPNGDIHD
;
A
#
# COMPACT_ATOMS: atom_id res chain seq x y z
N MET A 1 37.00 1.35 -18.06
CA MET A 1 37.73 0.36 -17.23
C MET A 1 37.08 -1.00 -17.48
N SER A 2 37.87 -2.06 -17.59
CA SER A 2 37.34 -3.42 -17.79
C SER A 2 36.89 -4.07 -16.47
N SER A 3 36.08 -5.13 -16.55
CA SER A 3 35.67 -5.91 -15.36
C SER A 3 36.86 -6.52 -14.63
N VAL A 4 37.84 -7.06 -15.37
CA VAL A 4 39.07 -7.64 -14.81
C VAL A 4 39.87 -6.60 -14.02
N GLU A 5 39.97 -5.38 -14.53
CA GLU A 5 40.68 -4.29 -13.84
C GLU A 5 40.00 -3.90 -12.53
N ILE A 6 38.67 -3.76 -12.51
CA ILE A 6 37.92 -3.48 -11.28
C ILE A 6 38.12 -4.58 -10.24
N LEU A 7 37.94 -5.84 -10.65
CA LEU A 7 38.02 -6.95 -9.71
C LEU A 7 39.44 -7.11 -9.15
N ARG A 8 40.47 -6.85 -9.98
CA ARG A 8 41.86 -6.84 -9.51
C ARG A 8 42.12 -5.70 -8.53
N LYS A 9 41.65 -4.48 -8.82
CA LYS A 9 41.77 -3.32 -7.93
C LYS A 9 41.09 -3.58 -6.59
N TYR A 10 39.87 -4.10 -6.62
CA TYR A 10 39.12 -4.47 -5.43
C TYR A 10 39.83 -5.56 -4.62
N ALA A 11 40.31 -6.62 -5.26
CA ALA A 11 41.09 -7.68 -4.61
C ALA A 11 42.41 -7.17 -3.99
N ALA A 12 42.97 -6.07 -4.54
CA ALA A 12 44.13 -5.39 -3.98
C ALA A 12 43.79 -4.39 -2.84
N GLY A 13 42.51 -4.30 -2.43
CA GLY A 13 42.04 -3.45 -1.34
C GLY A 13 41.50 -2.09 -1.75
N GLU A 14 41.46 -1.76 -3.05
CA GLU A 14 40.84 -0.52 -3.54
C GLU A 14 39.30 -0.65 -3.51
N THR A 15 38.64 0.08 -2.63
CA THR A 15 37.17 0.04 -2.49
C THR A 15 36.49 1.30 -3.03
N ASN A 16 37.25 2.33 -3.43
CA ASN A 16 36.70 3.60 -3.87
C ASN A 16 36.72 3.73 -5.40
N PHE A 17 35.55 3.57 -6.01
CA PHE A 17 35.29 3.72 -7.43
C PHE A 17 34.30 4.86 -7.70
N ARG A 18 34.34 5.93 -6.90
CA ARG A 18 33.43 7.07 -7.05
C ARG A 18 33.54 7.70 -8.44
N GLY A 19 32.40 8.01 -9.06
CA GLY A 19 32.32 8.78 -10.30
C GLY A 19 32.84 8.06 -11.56
N ILE A 20 33.18 6.78 -11.45
CA ILE A 20 33.75 6.02 -12.55
C ILE A 20 32.69 5.72 -13.62
N ASN A 21 33.11 5.64 -14.88
CA ASN A 21 32.26 5.17 -15.98
C ASN A 21 32.47 3.67 -16.24
N LEU A 22 31.41 2.90 -16.03
CA LEU A 22 31.31 1.44 -16.16
C LEU A 22 30.04 1.05 -16.93
N LYS A 23 29.61 1.88 -17.87
CA LYS A 23 28.45 1.59 -18.71
C LYS A 23 28.59 0.22 -19.38
N GLY A 24 27.57 -0.63 -19.24
CA GLY A 24 27.54 -1.97 -19.82
C GLY A 24 28.51 -2.99 -19.22
N ILE A 25 29.17 -2.67 -18.09
CA ILE A 25 30.18 -3.55 -17.51
C ILE A 25 29.58 -4.91 -17.10
N GLN A 26 30.41 -5.95 -17.20
CA GLN A 26 30.03 -7.32 -16.84
C GLN A 26 30.65 -7.67 -15.48
N LEU A 27 29.84 -7.63 -14.42
CA LEU A 27 30.19 -7.89 -13.02
C LEU A 27 29.27 -8.96 -12.38
N ASN A 28 28.73 -9.84 -13.22
CA ASN A 28 27.99 -11.04 -12.81
C ASN A 28 28.70 -11.77 -11.66
N ARG A 29 27.99 -12.05 -10.56
CA ARG A 29 28.51 -12.79 -9.38
C ARG A 29 29.75 -12.18 -8.72
N ALA A 30 30.10 -10.92 -9.04
CA ALA A 30 31.24 -10.25 -8.44
C ALA A 30 31.04 -10.06 -6.93
N ASP A 31 32.13 -10.18 -6.17
CA ASP A 31 32.18 -9.74 -4.77
C ASP A 31 32.71 -8.29 -4.74
N LEU A 32 31.82 -7.37 -4.33
CA LEU A 32 32.06 -5.94 -4.25
C LEU A 32 31.42 -5.37 -2.97
N ILE A 33 31.40 -6.18 -1.90
CA ILE A 33 30.84 -5.80 -0.59
C ILE A 33 31.48 -4.51 -0.08
N GLY A 34 30.65 -3.52 0.28
CA GLY A 34 31.14 -2.24 0.81
C GLY A 34 31.88 -1.35 -0.20
N ALA A 35 31.96 -1.74 -1.47
CA ALA A 35 32.58 -0.90 -2.49
C ALA A 35 31.79 0.41 -2.67
N ASN A 36 32.51 1.49 -2.94
CA ASN A 36 31.95 2.80 -3.17
C ASN A 36 31.89 3.11 -4.66
N PHE A 37 30.70 3.02 -5.23
CA PHE A 37 30.35 3.42 -6.59
C PHE A 37 29.47 4.69 -6.60
N SER A 38 29.54 5.53 -5.57
CA SER A 38 28.77 6.78 -5.56
C SER A 38 29.07 7.61 -6.81
N GLU A 39 28.05 8.21 -7.39
CA GLU A 39 28.13 9.02 -8.63
C GLU A 39 28.66 8.28 -9.87
N ALA A 40 28.87 6.97 -9.81
CA ALA A 40 29.35 6.19 -10.95
C ALA A 40 28.25 5.99 -12.01
N ASP A 41 28.65 5.81 -13.27
CA ASP A 41 27.76 5.42 -14.36
C ASP A 41 27.87 3.91 -14.61
N LEU A 42 26.88 3.16 -14.16
CA LEU A 42 26.70 1.72 -14.38
C LEU A 42 25.45 1.45 -15.24
N HIS A 43 25.04 2.39 -16.10
CA HIS A 43 23.94 2.19 -17.04
C HIS A 43 24.12 0.88 -17.81
N GLY A 44 23.14 -0.02 -17.72
CA GLY A 44 23.13 -1.29 -18.44
C GLY A 44 24.18 -2.28 -17.96
N ALA A 45 24.79 -2.05 -16.79
CA ALA A 45 25.71 -3.00 -16.18
C ALA A 45 25.01 -4.32 -15.86
N ASP A 46 25.74 -5.41 -15.98
CA ASP A 46 25.30 -6.73 -15.56
C ASP A 46 25.92 -7.10 -14.22
N LEU A 47 25.08 -7.14 -13.19
CA LEU A 47 25.41 -7.39 -11.78
C LEU A 47 24.54 -8.54 -11.23
N VAL A 48 24.03 -9.41 -12.11
CA VAL A 48 23.20 -10.55 -11.72
C VAL A 48 23.96 -11.40 -10.69
N LEU A 49 23.27 -11.74 -9.58
CA LEU A 49 23.80 -12.51 -8.46
C LEU A 49 25.08 -11.93 -7.81
N ALA A 50 25.40 -10.65 -8.02
CA ALA A 50 26.57 -10.02 -7.39
C ALA A 50 26.38 -9.84 -5.88
N PHE A 51 27.48 -9.91 -5.13
CA PHE A 51 27.53 -9.63 -3.70
C PHE A 51 27.87 -8.15 -3.49
N LEU A 52 26.84 -7.37 -3.18
CA LEU A 52 26.85 -5.91 -3.09
C LEU A 52 26.35 -5.43 -1.71
N ASN A 53 26.48 -6.26 -0.67
CA ASN A 53 26.06 -5.90 0.67
C ASN A 53 26.83 -4.64 1.11
N ARG A 54 26.13 -3.65 1.68
CA ARG A 54 26.71 -2.35 2.11
C ARG A 54 27.39 -1.55 1.00
N VAL A 55 27.18 -1.89 -0.27
CA VAL A 55 27.70 -1.09 -1.39
C VAL A 55 27.15 0.34 -1.30
N ASN A 56 27.94 1.31 -1.72
CA ASN A 56 27.48 2.68 -1.88
C ASN A 56 27.25 3.01 -3.35
N PHE A 57 25.99 3.08 -3.77
CA PHE A 57 25.54 3.53 -5.09
C PHE A 57 24.86 4.90 -5.02
N GLN A 58 25.11 5.69 -3.97
CA GLN A 58 24.50 7.01 -3.82
C GLN A 58 24.71 7.85 -5.08
N ARG A 59 23.62 8.36 -5.66
CA ARG A 59 23.61 9.17 -6.89
C ARG A 59 24.25 8.48 -8.11
N ALA A 60 24.45 7.16 -8.08
CA ALA A 60 24.91 6.42 -9.24
C ALA A 60 23.80 6.31 -10.29
N ASN A 61 24.19 6.05 -11.54
CA ASN A 61 23.29 5.75 -12.63
C ASN A 61 23.32 4.24 -12.91
N LEU A 62 22.20 3.56 -12.68
CA LEU A 62 21.97 2.14 -12.92
C LEU A 62 20.76 1.90 -13.83
N ILE A 63 20.38 2.89 -14.65
CA ILE A 63 19.30 2.74 -15.64
C ILE A 63 19.53 1.45 -16.44
N THR A 64 18.49 0.62 -16.58
CA THR A 64 18.50 -0.67 -17.33
C THR A 64 19.57 -1.68 -16.88
N ALA A 65 20.21 -1.48 -15.72
CA ALA A 65 21.14 -2.46 -15.17
C ALA A 65 20.40 -3.75 -14.76
N LYS A 66 21.13 -4.87 -14.73
CA LYS A 66 20.60 -6.17 -14.29
C LYS A 66 21.19 -6.51 -12.94
N LEU A 67 20.33 -6.61 -11.93
CA LEU A 67 20.67 -6.94 -10.54
C LEU A 67 19.80 -8.10 -10.03
N SER A 68 19.25 -8.93 -10.92
CA SER A 68 18.41 -10.05 -10.54
C SER A 68 19.16 -10.99 -9.59
N GLY A 69 18.56 -11.30 -8.44
CA GLY A 69 19.15 -12.10 -7.38
C GLY A 69 20.39 -11.51 -6.70
N ALA A 70 20.75 -10.25 -6.94
CA ALA A 70 21.89 -9.61 -6.29
C ALA A 70 21.64 -9.40 -4.77
N TYR A 71 22.73 -9.41 -4.00
CA TYR A 71 22.70 -9.22 -2.54
C TYR A 71 23.07 -7.78 -2.21
N LEU A 72 22.10 -6.96 -1.82
CA LEU A 72 22.21 -5.52 -1.59
C LEU A 72 21.77 -5.15 -0.16
N THR A 73 21.90 -6.08 0.80
CA THR A 73 21.52 -5.81 2.19
C THR A 73 22.32 -4.62 2.72
N GLN A 74 21.63 -3.66 3.34
CA GLN A 74 22.22 -2.41 3.87
C GLN A 74 22.94 -1.54 2.80
N ALA A 75 22.63 -1.70 1.51
CA ALA A 75 23.18 -0.85 0.47
C ALA A 75 22.70 0.61 0.62
N ASN A 76 23.59 1.57 0.33
CA ASN A 76 23.22 2.97 0.17
C ASN A 76 22.85 3.23 -1.29
N LEU A 77 21.55 3.37 -1.55
CA LEU A 77 20.94 3.62 -2.86
C LEU A 77 20.29 5.03 -2.90
N GLN A 78 20.73 5.93 -2.02
CA GLN A 78 20.14 7.26 -1.90
C GLN A 78 20.31 8.04 -3.20
N ALA A 79 19.21 8.60 -3.70
CA ALA A 79 19.14 9.37 -4.95
C ALA A 79 19.75 8.64 -6.17
N VAL A 80 19.78 7.31 -6.16
CA VAL A 80 20.23 6.51 -7.31
C VAL A 80 19.20 6.60 -8.43
N ASN A 81 19.67 6.60 -9.68
CA ASN A 81 18.79 6.46 -10.84
C ASN A 81 18.79 5.01 -11.33
N MET A 82 17.70 4.32 -11.08
CA MET A 82 17.46 2.89 -11.36
C MET A 82 16.19 2.70 -12.19
N ALA A 83 15.88 3.66 -13.08
CA ALA A 83 14.75 3.50 -13.99
C ALA A 83 14.95 2.27 -14.88
N ASP A 84 13.88 1.48 -15.04
CA ASP A 84 13.85 0.25 -15.84
C ASP A 84 14.91 -0.80 -15.42
N VAL A 85 15.32 -0.79 -14.14
CA VAL A 85 16.28 -1.76 -13.60
C VAL A 85 15.60 -3.11 -13.35
N ASP A 86 16.34 -4.21 -13.53
CA ASP A 86 15.89 -5.53 -13.10
C ASP A 86 16.48 -5.89 -11.72
N LEU A 87 15.64 -5.92 -10.70
CA LEU A 87 15.92 -6.33 -9.32
C LEU A 87 15.12 -7.59 -8.93
N HIS A 88 14.67 -8.40 -9.90
CA HIS A 88 13.91 -9.62 -9.61
C HIS A 88 14.64 -10.51 -8.60
N GLY A 89 13.97 -10.84 -7.49
CA GLY A 89 14.53 -11.68 -6.42
C GLY A 89 15.74 -11.11 -5.69
N ALA A 90 16.08 -9.83 -5.88
CA ALA A 90 17.21 -9.20 -5.19
C ALA A 90 16.96 -9.07 -3.67
N ASN A 91 18.00 -9.23 -2.87
CA ASN A 91 17.93 -9.01 -1.43
C ASN A 91 18.32 -7.58 -1.07
N LEU A 92 17.34 -6.73 -0.78
CA LEU A 92 17.45 -5.29 -0.50
C LEU A 92 17.10 -4.96 0.96
N GLN A 93 17.23 -5.94 1.86
CA GLN A 93 16.89 -5.74 3.27
C GLN A 93 17.65 -4.55 3.88
N ASN A 94 16.92 -3.66 4.54
CA ASN A 94 17.46 -2.45 5.18
C ASN A 94 18.28 -1.55 4.22
N ALA A 95 18.06 -1.63 2.91
CA ALA A 95 18.68 -0.72 1.96
C ALA A 95 18.06 0.69 2.07
N ASP A 96 18.86 1.71 1.75
CA ASP A 96 18.44 3.11 1.78
C ASP A 96 18.17 3.62 0.37
N PHE A 97 16.89 3.73 0.01
CA PHE A 97 16.38 4.19 -1.28
C PHE A 97 15.85 5.63 -1.22
N ARG A 98 16.21 6.41 -0.21
CA ARG A 98 15.67 7.77 -0.10
C ARG A 98 15.94 8.56 -1.37
N LEU A 99 14.90 9.18 -1.92
CA LEU A 99 14.94 9.96 -3.17
C LEU A 99 15.37 9.18 -4.43
N ALA A 100 15.41 7.84 -4.38
CA ALA A 100 15.77 7.02 -5.52
C ALA A 100 14.69 7.02 -6.62
N ASN A 101 15.11 6.85 -7.87
CA ASN A 101 14.22 6.67 -9.00
C ASN A 101 14.22 5.22 -9.48
N LEU A 102 13.11 4.51 -9.28
CA LEU A 102 12.86 3.14 -9.73
C LEU A 102 11.62 3.08 -10.62
N GLU A 103 11.36 4.15 -11.39
CA GLU A 103 10.30 4.16 -12.40
C GLU A 103 10.43 2.95 -13.34
N LEU A 104 9.33 2.23 -13.54
CA LEU A 104 9.24 1.03 -14.38
C LEU A 104 10.19 -0.13 -13.99
N ALA A 105 10.82 -0.08 -12.81
CA ALA A 105 11.70 -1.15 -12.35
C ALA A 105 10.95 -2.47 -12.12
N THR A 106 11.65 -3.59 -12.32
CA THR A 106 11.17 -4.93 -11.96
C THR A 106 11.74 -5.33 -10.59
N LEU A 107 10.88 -5.52 -9.59
CA LEU A 107 11.22 -5.92 -8.22
C LEU A 107 10.39 -7.13 -7.77
N ILE A 108 9.98 -7.97 -8.73
CA ILE A 108 9.19 -9.17 -8.46
C ILE A 108 9.96 -10.05 -7.47
N ASP A 109 9.31 -10.51 -6.41
CA ASP A 109 9.88 -11.33 -5.33
C ASP A 109 11.11 -10.73 -4.63
N ALA A 110 11.39 -9.43 -4.81
CA ALA A 110 12.49 -8.76 -4.13
C ALA A 110 12.21 -8.60 -2.63
N ASN A 111 13.27 -8.67 -1.82
CA ASN A 111 13.16 -8.51 -0.37
C ASN A 111 13.56 -7.09 0.04
N LEU A 112 12.56 -6.25 0.27
CA LEU A 112 12.65 -4.84 0.67
C LEU A 112 12.37 -4.63 2.17
N SER A 113 12.42 -5.70 2.97
CA SER A 113 12.05 -5.62 4.39
C SER A 113 12.94 -4.59 5.12
N GLY A 114 12.31 -3.68 5.85
CA GLY A 114 12.99 -2.61 6.58
C GLY A 114 13.68 -1.54 5.72
N ALA A 115 13.50 -1.55 4.39
CA ALA A 115 14.10 -0.54 3.52
C ALA A 115 13.54 0.87 3.79
N ASP A 116 14.39 1.88 3.69
CA ASP A 116 13.98 3.28 3.76
C ASP A 116 13.74 3.82 2.35
N MET A 117 12.49 4.09 2.02
CA MET A 117 12.00 4.42 0.68
C MET A 117 11.31 5.80 0.65
N ARG A 118 11.65 6.69 1.60
CA ARG A 118 11.06 8.03 1.66
C ARG A 118 11.42 8.85 0.42
N GLY A 119 10.41 9.42 -0.23
CA GLY A 119 10.56 10.21 -1.47
C GLY A 119 10.97 9.39 -2.70
N ILE A 120 10.82 8.05 -2.66
CA ILE A 120 11.10 7.19 -3.81
C ILE A 120 10.12 7.45 -4.95
N ASN A 121 10.57 7.26 -6.19
CA ASN A 121 9.71 7.13 -7.36
C ASN A 121 9.63 5.65 -7.79
N LEU A 122 8.46 5.03 -7.63
CA LEU A 122 8.12 3.65 -8.04
C LEU A 122 7.01 3.64 -9.10
N GLN A 123 6.83 4.75 -9.83
CA GLN A 123 5.77 4.85 -10.82
C GLN A 123 5.86 3.71 -11.85
N GLY A 124 4.76 2.97 -11.98
CA GLY A 124 4.65 1.85 -12.92
C GLY A 124 5.58 0.65 -12.64
N ALA A 125 6.29 0.62 -11.50
CA ALA A 125 7.15 -0.50 -11.14
C ALA A 125 6.35 -1.79 -10.86
N ASP A 126 6.99 -2.93 -11.06
CA ASP A 126 6.42 -4.26 -10.80
C ASP A 126 7.01 -4.86 -9.52
N LEU A 127 6.23 -4.85 -8.44
CA LEU A 127 6.56 -5.36 -7.11
C LEU A 127 5.70 -6.59 -6.76
N ARG A 128 5.24 -7.37 -7.74
CA ARG A 128 4.48 -8.60 -7.46
C ARG A 128 5.27 -9.53 -6.53
N GLY A 129 4.60 -10.02 -5.49
CA GLY A 129 5.21 -10.94 -4.52
C GLY A 129 6.34 -10.34 -3.65
N ALA A 130 6.65 -9.04 -3.78
CA ALA A 130 7.74 -8.43 -3.02
C ALA A 130 7.48 -8.47 -1.50
N TYR A 131 8.56 -8.63 -0.73
CA TYR A 131 8.52 -8.63 0.73
C TYR A 131 8.91 -7.24 1.24
N MET A 132 7.95 -6.48 1.73
CA MET A 132 8.15 -5.08 2.13
C MET A 132 7.94 -4.85 3.62
N ARG A 133 7.87 -5.90 4.45
CA ARG A 133 7.53 -5.78 5.88
C ARG A 133 8.38 -4.71 6.57
N GLY A 134 7.70 -3.74 7.20
CA GLY A 134 8.34 -2.64 7.92
C GLY A 134 9.10 -1.62 7.06
N ALA A 135 8.97 -1.65 5.73
CA ALA A 135 9.52 -0.61 4.88
C ALA A 135 8.89 0.76 5.19
N ASN A 136 9.67 1.82 4.98
CA ASN A 136 9.28 3.18 5.32
C ASN A 136 9.12 4.05 4.07
N LEU A 137 7.89 4.41 3.72
CA LEU A 137 7.54 5.29 2.61
C LEU A 137 6.84 6.57 3.10
N ARG A 138 6.93 6.87 4.40
CA ARG A 138 6.18 7.95 5.03
C ARG A 138 6.55 9.31 4.43
N TYR A 139 5.54 10.11 4.14
CA TYR A 139 5.74 11.49 3.73
C TYR A 139 6.17 12.36 4.91
N GLU A 140 7.30 13.06 4.74
CA GLU A 140 7.78 14.06 5.68
C GLU A 140 7.85 15.41 4.98
N LYS A 141 6.79 16.22 5.15
CA LYS A 141 6.53 17.47 4.40
C LYS A 141 7.71 18.44 4.21
N ARG A 142 8.71 18.41 5.08
CA ARG A 142 9.87 19.31 5.05
C ARG A 142 11.19 18.61 4.68
N ALA A 143 11.19 17.30 4.52
CA ALA A 143 12.40 16.51 4.30
C ALA A 143 12.39 15.76 2.96
N TYR A 144 11.23 15.26 2.52
CA TYR A 144 11.12 14.45 1.31
C TYR A 144 9.88 14.84 0.50
N GLU A 145 9.97 14.65 -0.81
CA GLU A 145 8.79 14.57 -1.66
C GLU A 145 7.92 13.36 -1.28
N ILE A 146 6.67 13.37 -1.74
CA ILE A 146 5.76 12.23 -1.54
C ILE A 146 6.33 11.01 -2.28
N ALA A 147 6.31 9.84 -1.65
CA ALA A 147 6.59 8.58 -2.35
C ALA A 147 5.57 8.36 -3.48
N ASN A 148 6.06 8.27 -4.72
CA ASN A 148 5.23 8.12 -5.90
C ASN A 148 5.10 6.63 -6.25
N LEU A 149 3.93 6.04 -5.95
CA LEU A 149 3.59 4.65 -6.26
C LEU A 149 2.46 4.57 -7.31
N ARG A 150 2.34 5.59 -8.16
CA ARG A 150 1.24 5.65 -9.15
C ARG A 150 1.35 4.49 -10.13
N GLY A 151 0.26 3.75 -10.29
CA GLY A 151 0.20 2.61 -11.22
C GLY A 151 1.12 1.44 -10.87
N VAL A 152 1.69 1.41 -9.67
CA VAL A 152 2.54 0.29 -9.22
C VAL A 152 1.75 -1.02 -9.18
N ASN A 153 2.41 -2.13 -9.50
CA ASN A 153 1.84 -3.47 -9.37
C ASN A 153 2.37 -4.16 -8.11
N LEU A 154 1.54 -4.24 -7.07
CA LEU A 154 1.83 -4.84 -5.77
C LEU A 154 1.01 -6.12 -5.54
N ARG A 155 0.54 -6.80 -6.59
CA ARG A 155 -0.30 -8.00 -6.43
C ARG A 155 0.43 -9.06 -5.61
N GLY A 156 -0.23 -9.56 -4.56
CA GLY A 156 0.32 -10.59 -3.68
C GLY A 156 1.53 -10.16 -2.85
N ALA A 157 1.92 -8.88 -2.85
CA ALA A 157 3.03 -8.39 -2.04
C ALA A 157 2.70 -8.41 -0.54
N ASP A 158 3.74 -8.54 0.29
CA ASP A 158 3.64 -8.46 1.74
C ASP A 158 4.06 -7.07 2.23
N LEU A 159 3.06 -6.24 2.55
CA LEU A 159 3.20 -4.87 3.04
C LEU A 159 2.84 -4.74 4.53
N ARG A 160 2.92 -5.82 5.31
CA ARG A 160 2.58 -5.78 6.74
C ARG A 160 3.41 -4.72 7.47
N GLY A 161 2.72 -3.83 8.19
CA GLY A 161 3.34 -2.77 8.98
C GLY A 161 4.13 -1.73 8.18
N VAL A 162 3.94 -1.64 6.86
CA VAL A 162 4.58 -0.58 6.05
C VAL A 162 3.99 0.78 6.40
N ASP A 163 4.83 1.80 6.48
CA ASP A 163 4.37 3.18 6.61
C ASP A 163 4.22 3.83 5.22
N LEU A 164 2.98 3.92 4.73
CA LEU A 164 2.57 4.58 3.50
C LEU A 164 1.89 5.94 3.77
N THR A 165 2.10 6.54 4.94
CA THR A 165 1.49 7.82 5.30
C THR A 165 1.75 8.86 4.20
N GLY A 166 0.69 9.42 3.63
CA GLY A 166 0.76 10.46 2.59
C GLY A 166 1.21 10.01 1.20
N ALA A 167 1.49 8.73 0.98
CA ALA A 167 1.96 8.20 -0.30
C ALA A 167 0.89 8.32 -1.43
N ASP A 168 1.33 8.45 -2.69
CA ASP A 168 0.43 8.42 -3.85
C ASP A 168 0.39 7.04 -4.50
N LEU A 169 -0.69 6.29 -4.22
CA LEU A 169 -1.01 4.97 -4.77
C LEU A 169 -2.12 5.06 -5.84
N THR A 170 -2.32 6.23 -6.45
CA THR A 170 -3.35 6.41 -7.48
C THR A 170 -3.19 5.36 -8.60
N LYS A 171 -4.27 4.64 -8.91
CA LYS A 171 -4.31 3.54 -9.90
C LYS A 171 -3.37 2.35 -9.61
N ALA A 172 -2.83 2.21 -8.41
CA ALA A 172 -2.04 1.04 -8.02
C ALA A 172 -2.89 -0.25 -8.04
N ASP A 173 -2.26 -1.39 -8.28
CA ASP A 173 -2.87 -2.72 -8.21
C ASP A 173 -2.32 -3.49 -7.01
N LEU A 174 -3.12 -3.61 -5.96
CA LEU A 174 -2.78 -4.30 -4.71
C LEU A 174 -3.64 -5.56 -4.51
N ARG A 175 -4.17 -6.15 -5.59
CA ARG A 175 -5.05 -7.33 -5.47
C ARG A 175 -4.34 -8.48 -4.75
N GLY A 176 -4.99 -9.01 -3.71
CA GLY A 176 -4.45 -10.12 -2.93
C GLY A 176 -3.22 -9.79 -2.07
N ALA A 177 -2.83 -8.51 -1.99
CA ALA A 177 -1.71 -8.10 -1.15
C ALA A 177 -2.07 -8.17 0.35
N ASN A 178 -1.07 -8.36 1.19
CA ASN A 178 -1.23 -8.31 2.64
C ASN A 178 -0.77 -6.95 3.18
N LEU A 179 -1.72 -6.11 3.57
CA LEU A 179 -1.54 -4.79 4.16
C LEU A 179 -2.00 -4.77 5.63
N SER A 180 -1.92 -5.90 6.35
CA SER A 180 -2.27 -5.93 7.78
C SER A 180 -1.40 -4.93 8.54
N GLU A 181 -2.01 -4.17 9.44
CA GLU A 181 -1.34 -3.14 10.28
C GLU A 181 -0.61 -2.03 9.49
N VAL A 182 -0.91 -1.86 8.19
CA VAL A 182 -0.32 -0.78 7.37
C VAL A 182 -0.74 0.60 7.87
N LEU A 183 0.12 1.61 7.71
CA LEU A 183 -0.21 3.01 7.96
C LEU A 183 -0.50 3.72 6.63
N LEU A 184 -1.75 4.13 6.41
CA LEU A 184 -2.25 4.76 5.17
C LEU A 184 -2.88 6.14 5.43
N ARG A 185 -2.62 6.76 6.59
CA ARG A 185 -3.13 8.10 6.89
C ARG A 185 -2.72 9.07 5.78
N ASP A 186 -3.65 9.90 5.32
CA ASP A 186 -3.48 10.87 4.23
C ASP A 186 -3.05 10.27 2.86
N ALA A 187 -3.00 8.95 2.72
CA ALA A 187 -2.61 8.31 1.47
C ALA A 187 -3.67 8.53 0.37
N LYS A 188 -3.22 8.65 -0.87
CA LYS A 188 -4.07 8.79 -2.06
C LYS A 188 -4.20 7.46 -2.76
N LEU A 189 -5.38 6.84 -2.70
CA LEU A 189 -5.64 5.54 -3.35
C LEU A 189 -6.67 5.65 -4.48
N THR A 190 -7.01 6.85 -4.93
CA THR A 190 -8.04 7.07 -5.97
C THR A 190 -7.88 6.11 -7.15
N LYS A 191 -8.95 5.36 -7.45
CA LYS A 191 -9.01 4.33 -8.53
C LYS A 191 -8.02 3.16 -8.39
N ALA A 192 -7.40 2.96 -7.23
CA ALA A 192 -6.59 1.77 -6.98
C ALA A 192 -7.47 0.50 -6.89
N ASN A 193 -6.86 -0.64 -7.18
CA ASN A 193 -7.50 -1.94 -7.11
C ASN A 193 -7.00 -2.73 -5.90
N LEU A 194 -7.82 -2.79 -4.85
CA LEU A 194 -7.57 -3.47 -3.59
C LEU A 194 -8.53 -4.67 -3.41
N SER A 195 -9.02 -5.29 -4.49
CA SER A 195 -9.91 -6.45 -4.34
C SER A 195 -9.17 -7.63 -3.71
N GLN A 196 -9.81 -8.31 -2.76
CA GLN A 196 -9.23 -9.43 -2.01
C GLN A 196 -7.96 -9.05 -1.21
N VAL A 197 -7.76 -7.77 -0.91
CA VAL A 197 -6.66 -7.32 -0.05
C VAL A 197 -6.94 -7.68 1.41
N ILE A 198 -5.88 -7.87 2.20
CA ILE A 198 -5.98 -7.99 3.66
C ILE A 198 -5.53 -6.67 4.28
N LEU A 199 -6.44 -5.96 4.94
CA LEU A 199 -6.24 -4.68 5.64
C LEU A 199 -6.59 -4.80 7.13
N ASP A 200 -6.46 -6.00 7.70
CA ASP A 200 -6.82 -6.25 9.09
C ASP A 200 -5.96 -5.40 10.02
N GLY A 201 -6.59 -4.68 10.94
CA GLY A 201 -5.93 -3.76 11.87
C GLY A 201 -5.23 -2.56 11.23
N ALA A 202 -5.44 -2.30 9.92
CA ALA A 202 -4.81 -1.19 9.22
C ALA A 202 -5.30 0.19 9.71
N PHE A 203 -4.45 1.21 9.53
CA PHE A 203 -4.73 2.60 9.91
C PHE A 203 -4.95 3.45 8.65
N LEU A 204 -6.21 3.69 8.29
CA LEU A 204 -6.66 4.45 7.12
C LEU A 204 -7.37 5.76 7.49
N THR A 205 -7.18 6.27 8.71
CA THR A 205 -7.76 7.54 9.15
C THR A 205 -7.45 8.65 8.13
N GLU A 206 -8.47 9.39 7.70
CA GLU A 206 -8.36 10.48 6.70
C GLU A 206 -7.84 10.07 5.30
N ALA A 207 -7.72 8.78 5.01
CA ALA A 207 -7.30 8.31 3.69
C ALA A 207 -8.34 8.65 2.60
N ASN A 208 -7.85 8.91 1.37
CA ASN A 208 -8.72 9.08 0.21
C ASN A 208 -8.84 7.75 -0.57
N LEU A 209 -9.99 7.10 -0.41
CA LEU A 209 -10.36 5.82 -1.01
C LEU A 209 -11.46 5.98 -2.08
N ALA A 210 -11.68 7.19 -2.61
CA ALA A 210 -12.75 7.44 -3.56
C ALA A 210 -12.61 6.58 -4.84
N GLY A 211 -13.69 5.87 -5.20
CA GLY A 211 -13.75 4.99 -6.37
C GLY A 211 -12.84 3.75 -6.29
N VAL A 212 -12.30 3.43 -5.11
CA VAL A 212 -11.45 2.25 -4.91
C VAL A 212 -12.25 0.97 -5.06
N ASN A 213 -11.61 -0.09 -5.56
CA ASN A 213 -12.15 -1.44 -5.50
C ASN A 213 -11.64 -2.20 -4.29
N LEU A 214 -12.46 -2.38 -3.26
CA LEU A 214 -12.23 -3.21 -2.07
C LEU A 214 -13.13 -4.46 -2.06
N SER A 215 -13.61 -4.93 -3.22
CA SER A 215 -14.51 -6.10 -3.27
C SER A 215 -13.82 -7.34 -2.70
N GLY A 216 -14.48 -8.02 -1.75
CA GLY A 216 -13.96 -9.18 -1.04
C GLY A 216 -12.73 -8.90 -0.17
N ALA A 217 -12.40 -7.64 0.12
CA ALA A 217 -11.31 -7.30 1.03
C ALA A 217 -11.63 -7.67 2.48
N SER A 218 -10.60 -7.98 3.26
CA SER A 218 -10.69 -8.07 4.71
C SER A 218 -10.22 -6.75 5.32
N LEU A 219 -11.03 -6.14 6.17
CA LEU A 219 -10.77 -4.89 6.90
C LEU A 219 -11.14 -5.08 8.39
N ILE A 220 -10.89 -6.28 8.93
CA ILE A 220 -11.29 -6.62 10.30
C ILE A 220 -10.55 -5.70 11.27
N ASN A 221 -11.28 -5.05 12.18
CA ASN A 221 -10.75 -4.10 13.16
C ASN A 221 -9.91 -2.95 12.56
N ALA A 222 -10.09 -2.65 11.27
CA ALA A 222 -9.39 -1.53 10.63
C ALA A 222 -9.92 -0.18 11.14
N LYS A 223 -9.03 0.81 11.20
CA LYS A 223 -9.34 2.18 11.62
C LYS A 223 -9.48 3.07 10.39
N ILE A 224 -10.70 3.48 10.07
CA ILE A 224 -11.08 4.14 8.82
C ILE A 224 -11.84 5.45 9.12
N GLU A 225 -11.57 6.06 10.27
CA GLU A 225 -12.27 7.27 10.71
C GLU A 225 -12.02 8.44 9.75
N ARG A 226 -13.05 9.23 9.47
CA ARG A 226 -12.98 10.41 8.59
C ARG A 226 -12.50 10.14 7.16
N ALA A 227 -12.36 8.88 6.75
CA ALA A 227 -11.89 8.53 5.42
C ALA A 227 -12.95 8.83 4.33
N GLY A 228 -12.48 9.10 3.11
CA GLY A 228 -13.34 9.33 1.96
C GLY A 228 -13.54 8.06 1.13
N LEU A 229 -14.71 7.43 1.21
CA LEU A 229 -15.08 6.19 0.49
C LEU A 229 -16.21 6.41 -0.53
N ILE A 230 -16.37 7.62 -1.07
CA ILE A 230 -17.39 7.92 -2.08
C ILE A 230 -17.20 7.03 -3.32
N ASP A 231 -18.29 6.45 -3.83
CA ASP A 231 -18.30 5.55 -5.01
C ASP A 231 -17.39 4.31 -4.88
N THR A 232 -17.01 3.91 -3.65
CA THR A 232 -16.15 2.74 -3.40
C THR A 232 -16.92 1.42 -3.58
N ARG A 233 -16.26 0.39 -4.09
CA ARG A 233 -16.80 -0.97 -4.17
C ARG A 233 -16.30 -1.83 -3.00
N LEU A 234 -17.18 -2.15 -2.06
CA LEU A 234 -16.97 -2.96 -0.86
C LEU A 234 -17.84 -4.24 -0.89
N ASN A 235 -18.32 -4.66 -2.06
CA ASN A 235 -19.16 -5.85 -2.17
C ASN A 235 -18.44 -7.06 -1.57
N GLN A 236 -19.14 -7.82 -0.72
CA GLN A 236 -18.59 -8.99 -0.01
C GLN A 236 -17.36 -8.72 0.86
N ALA A 237 -17.03 -7.46 1.15
CA ALA A 237 -15.93 -7.13 2.05
C ALA A 237 -16.29 -7.49 3.50
N ASN A 238 -15.27 -7.83 4.30
CA ASN A 238 -15.41 -8.09 5.72
C ASN A 238 -14.86 -6.92 6.53
N LEU A 239 -15.75 -6.13 7.11
CA LEU A 239 -15.46 -4.96 7.96
C LEU A 239 -15.81 -5.22 9.43
N THR A 240 -15.79 -6.49 9.87
CA THR A 240 -16.14 -6.84 11.26
C THR A 240 -15.31 -6.04 12.25
N GLY A 241 -15.98 -5.34 13.18
CA GLY A 241 -15.33 -4.55 14.21
C GLY A 241 -14.57 -3.31 13.72
N ALA A 242 -14.68 -2.94 12.44
CA ALA A 242 -13.99 -1.76 11.92
C ALA A 242 -14.52 -0.47 12.57
N ILE A 243 -13.61 0.49 12.76
CA ILE A 243 -13.93 1.80 13.34
C ILE A 243 -14.03 2.80 12.19
N MET A 244 -15.25 3.24 11.88
CA MET A 244 -15.56 4.04 10.70
C MET A 244 -16.38 5.30 11.06
N ALA A 245 -16.10 5.89 12.23
CA ALA A 245 -16.76 7.12 12.64
C ALA A 245 -16.47 8.27 11.66
N ASP A 246 -17.48 9.10 11.39
CA ASP A 246 -17.40 10.27 10.50
C ASP A 246 -16.96 9.95 9.05
N VAL A 247 -17.10 8.70 8.62
CA VAL A 247 -16.68 8.24 7.28
C VAL A 247 -17.65 8.73 6.19
N LYS A 248 -17.14 8.96 4.98
CA LYS A 248 -17.98 9.32 3.81
C LYS A 248 -18.16 8.14 2.87
N LEU A 249 -19.29 7.45 2.96
CA LEU A 249 -19.69 6.28 2.16
C LEU A 249 -20.73 6.59 1.09
N GLY A 250 -20.91 7.86 0.72
CA GLY A 250 -21.87 8.27 -0.30
C GLY A 250 -21.77 7.44 -1.58
N LYS A 251 -22.89 6.83 -2.01
CA LYS A 251 -22.99 5.95 -3.20
C LYS A 251 -22.13 4.68 -3.18
N ALA A 252 -21.47 4.35 -2.06
CA ALA A 252 -20.66 3.14 -1.95
C ALA A 252 -21.50 1.87 -2.17
N GLN A 253 -20.87 0.84 -2.73
CA GLN A 253 -21.48 -0.47 -2.97
C GLN A 253 -21.01 -1.45 -1.90
N LEU A 254 -21.88 -1.83 -0.97
CA LEU A 254 -21.63 -2.72 0.16
C LEU A 254 -22.50 -3.99 0.08
N VAL A 255 -22.85 -4.43 -1.12
CA VAL A 255 -23.75 -5.58 -1.31
C VAL A 255 -23.12 -6.82 -0.68
N ARG A 256 -23.85 -7.49 0.22
CA ARG A 256 -23.38 -8.67 0.97
C ARG A 256 -22.10 -8.44 1.79
N ALA A 257 -21.75 -7.20 2.11
CA ALA A 257 -20.65 -6.92 3.01
C ALA A 257 -20.99 -7.37 4.44
N ASN A 258 -19.97 -7.79 5.18
CA ASN A 258 -20.10 -8.07 6.61
C ASN A 258 -19.60 -6.85 7.40
N LEU A 259 -20.52 -6.15 8.06
CA LEU A 259 -20.31 -4.99 8.91
C LEU A 259 -20.72 -5.29 10.37
N THR A 260 -20.61 -6.55 10.79
CA THR A 260 -20.94 -6.94 12.17
C THR A 260 -20.09 -6.12 13.15
N GLN A 261 -20.73 -5.53 14.16
CA GLN A 261 -20.05 -4.71 15.19
C GLN A 261 -19.24 -3.52 14.65
N VAL A 262 -19.54 -3.02 13.44
CA VAL A 262 -18.88 -1.83 12.91
C VAL A 262 -19.33 -0.59 13.68
N ASN A 263 -18.43 0.38 13.86
CA ASN A 263 -18.78 1.72 14.33
C ASN A 263 -18.92 2.67 13.13
N LEU A 264 -20.15 3.11 12.84
CA LEU A 264 -20.52 4.05 11.78
C LEU A 264 -21.13 5.33 12.35
N VAL A 265 -20.76 5.71 13.59
CA VAL A 265 -21.27 6.93 14.22
C VAL A 265 -20.99 8.15 13.33
N ARG A 266 -22.04 8.94 13.05
CA ARG A 266 -22.00 10.11 12.15
C ARG A 266 -21.50 9.83 10.72
N ALA A 267 -21.54 8.58 10.26
CA ALA A 267 -21.18 8.24 8.89
C ALA A 267 -22.18 8.80 7.88
N ASP A 268 -21.70 9.25 6.72
CA ASP A 268 -22.54 9.58 5.56
C ASP A 268 -22.69 8.35 4.67
N LEU A 269 -23.85 7.70 4.72
CA LEU A 269 -24.22 6.54 3.90
C LEU A 269 -25.21 6.93 2.79
N SER A 270 -25.30 8.20 2.44
CA SER A 270 -26.29 8.68 1.46
C SER A 270 -26.17 7.94 0.13
N ARG A 271 -27.29 7.37 -0.33
CA ARG A 271 -27.38 6.57 -1.56
C ARG A 271 -26.46 5.33 -1.59
N ALA A 272 -25.89 4.91 -0.46
CA ALA A 272 -25.11 3.69 -0.38
C ALA A 272 -26.01 2.45 -0.58
N ASN A 273 -25.44 1.40 -1.16
CA ASN A 273 -26.13 0.13 -1.41
C ASN A 273 -25.64 -0.94 -0.43
N LEU A 274 -26.40 -1.17 0.64
CA LEU A 274 -26.16 -2.17 1.68
C LEU A 274 -27.10 -3.37 1.55
N SER A 275 -27.61 -3.65 0.35
CA SER A 275 -28.52 -4.78 0.16
C SER A 275 -27.85 -6.11 0.53
N GLN A 276 -28.56 -6.95 1.29
CA GLN A 276 -28.06 -8.22 1.82
C GLN A 276 -26.80 -8.10 2.71
N ALA A 277 -26.44 -6.90 3.17
CA ALA A 277 -25.33 -6.73 4.09
C ALA A 277 -25.70 -7.19 5.51
N ASN A 278 -24.70 -7.64 6.27
CA ASN A 278 -24.85 -7.96 7.68
C ASN A 278 -24.32 -6.79 8.52
N LEU A 279 -25.20 -6.04 9.16
CA LEU A 279 -24.93 -4.94 10.09
C LEU A 279 -25.32 -5.30 11.53
N SER A 280 -25.37 -6.60 11.87
CA SER A 280 -25.73 -6.99 13.24
C SER A 280 -24.81 -6.34 14.27
N LYS A 281 -25.39 -5.76 15.32
CA LYS A 281 -24.66 -5.04 16.38
C LYS A 281 -23.84 -3.83 15.91
N ALA A 282 -24.10 -3.32 14.71
CA ALA A 282 -23.45 -2.10 14.22
C ALA A 282 -23.96 -0.87 14.97
N ASP A 283 -23.10 0.11 15.21
CA ASP A 283 -23.48 1.42 15.74
C ASP A 283 -23.60 2.42 14.60
N LEU A 284 -24.82 2.85 14.28
CA LEU A 284 -25.13 3.86 13.27
C LEU A 284 -25.64 5.15 13.90
N THR A 285 -25.35 5.42 15.17
CA THR A 285 -25.83 6.62 15.86
C THR A 285 -25.49 7.89 15.06
N ASP A 286 -26.47 8.76 14.84
CA ASP A 286 -26.34 9.99 14.06
C ASP A 286 -25.90 9.81 12.58
N ALA A 287 -25.95 8.59 12.04
CA ALA A 287 -25.58 8.36 10.64
C ALA A 287 -26.60 8.96 9.66
N TYR A 288 -26.11 9.46 8.53
CA TYR A 288 -26.94 10.01 7.46
C TYR A 288 -27.29 8.94 6.42
N LEU A 289 -28.54 8.49 6.41
CA LEU A 289 -29.01 7.32 5.64
C LEU A 289 -29.86 7.69 4.41
N ALA A 290 -29.83 8.95 3.97
CA ALA A 290 -30.72 9.42 2.92
C ALA A 290 -30.62 8.60 1.63
N LYS A 291 -31.73 7.99 1.21
CA LYS A 291 -31.83 7.12 0.02
C LYS A 291 -30.88 5.91 0.05
N ALA A 292 -30.40 5.50 1.22
CA ALA A 292 -29.61 4.28 1.37
C ALA A 292 -30.49 3.04 1.15
N ASN A 293 -29.91 1.98 0.57
CA ASN A 293 -30.61 0.74 0.30
C ASN A 293 -30.17 -0.37 1.26
N PHE A 294 -31.06 -0.76 2.18
CA PHE A 294 -30.87 -1.81 3.18
C PHE A 294 -31.71 -3.06 2.85
N ARG A 295 -32.18 -3.23 1.60
CA ARG A 295 -33.04 -4.34 1.22
C ARG A 295 -32.44 -5.70 1.62
N ASN A 296 -33.21 -6.51 2.34
CA ASN A 296 -32.80 -7.84 2.83
C ASN A 296 -31.52 -7.84 3.69
N SER A 297 -31.17 -6.72 4.32
CA SER A 297 -30.03 -6.65 5.23
C SER A 297 -30.37 -7.18 6.62
N ASN A 298 -29.35 -7.54 7.39
CA ASN A 298 -29.47 -7.89 8.80
C ASN A 298 -29.01 -6.70 9.66
N LEU A 299 -29.93 -6.05 10.36
CA LEU A 299 -29.72 -4.94 11.29
C LEU A 299 -30.03 -5.37 12.74
N ASN A 300 -30.08 -6.66 13.04
CA ASN A 300 -30.40 -7.14 14.37
C ASN A 300 -29.42 -6.59 15.41
N ASP A 301 -29.94 -6.20 16.58
CA ASP A 301 -29.18 -5.61 17.68
C ASP A 301 -28.36 -4.34 17.31
N SER A 302 -28.64 -3.71 16.16
CA SER A 302 -27.95 -2.48 15.75
C SER A 302 -28.44 -1.24 16.50
N ILE A 303 -27.64 -0.19 16.54
CA ILE A 303 -27.99 1.09 17.16
C ILE A 303 -28.31 2.09 16.04
N LEU A 304 -29.58 2.45 15.90
CA LEU A 304 -30.11 3.40 14.91
C LEU A 304 -30.59 4.70 15.58
N THR A 305 -30.12 5.01 16.78
CA THR A 305 -30.52 6.19 17.52
C THR A 305 -30.23 7.48 16.74
N ARG A 306 -31.23 8.37 16.65
CA ARG A 306 -31.15 9.67 15.95
C ARG A 306 -30.88 9.61 14.43
N VAL A 307 -31.09 8.46 13.77
CA VAL A 307 -31.02 8.41 12.29
C VAL A 307 -32.37 8.74 11.63
N GLU A 308 -32.33 9.33 10.44
CA GLU A 308 -33.52 9.60 9.62
C GLU A 308 -33.76 8.45 8.62
N LEU A 309 -34.82 7.67 8.82
CA LEU A 309 -35.13 6.48 8.01
C LEU A 309 -36.13 6.72 6.88
N SER A 310 -36.81 7.87 6.82
CA SER A 310 -37.96 8.12 5.92
C SER A 310 -37.68 7.88 4.43
N THR A 311 -36.42 7.98 4.00
CA THR A 311 -36.03 7.78 2.60
C THR A 311 -35.18 6.53 2.36
N ALA A 312 -34.87 5.76 3.41
CA ALA A 312 -34.10 4.53 3.30
C ALA A 312 -34.99 3.36 2.83
N ASN A 313 -34.47 2.48 1.99
CA ASN A 313 -35.18 1.27 1.59
C ASN A 313 -34.87 0.12 2.55
N LEU A 314 -35.79 -0.18 3.47
CA LEU A 314 -35.68 -1.24 4.48
C LEU A 314 -36.45 -2.52 4.10
N SER A 315 -36.86 -2.69 2.84
CA SER A 315 -37.68 -3.83 2.41
C SER A 315 -37.00 -5.17 2.75
N GLY A 316 -37.63 -5.98 3.60
CA GLY A 316 -37.10 -7.28 4.04
C GLY A 316 -35.89 -7.19 4.98
N ALA A 317 -35.53 -6.01 5.49
CA ALA A 317 -34.49 -5.88 6.50
C ALA A 317 -34.93 -6.50 7.82
N GLN A 318 -34.03 -7.24 8.47
CA GLN A 318 -34.25 -7.81 9.81
C GLN A 318 -33.76 -6.79 10.84
N MET A 319 -34.59 -6.42 11.82
CA MET A 319 -34.26 -5.37 12.81
C MET A 319 -34.53 -5.83 14.25
N GLN A 320 -34.60 -7.13 14.51
CA GLN A 320 -34.85 -7.66 15.85
C GLN A 320 -33.82 -7.11 16.84
N GLY A 321 -34.28 -6.52 17.94
CA GLY A 321 -33.41 -5.98 18.99
C GLY A 321 -32.72 -4.66 18.63
N ALA A 322 -32.99 -4.09 17.45
CA ALA A 322 -32.39 -2.82 17.05
C ALA A 322 -32.93 -1.66 17.90
N SER A 323 -32.03 -0.76 18.34
CA SER A 323 -32.41 0.49 19.02
C SER A 323 -32.82 1.53 17.98
N MET A 324 -34.11 1.81 17.89
CA MET A 324 -34.71 2.65 16.85
C MET A 324 -34.43 4.15 17.05
N PRO A 325 -34.70 5.01 16.04
CA PRO A 325 -34.41 6.44 16.12
C PRO A 325 -35.02 7.16 17.33
N ASN A 326 -36.19 6.71 17.79
CA ASN A 326 -36.92 7.24 18.93
C ASN A 326 -36.45 6.68 20.30
N GLY A 327 -35.52 5.71 20.31
CA GLY A 327 -34.98 5.08 21.51
C GLY A 327 -35.65 3.75 21.89
N ASP A 328 -36.72 3.34 21.21
CA ASP A 328 -37.37 2.06 21.47
C ASP A 328 -36.58 0.89 20.87
N ILE A 329 -36.81 -0.33 21.39
CA ILE A 329 -36.25 -1.55 20.81
C ILE A 329 -37.27 -2.16 19.84
N HIS A 330 -36.82 -2.51 18.64
CA HIS A 330 -37.67 -3.16 17.65
C HIS A 330 -37.83 -4.66 17.97
N ASP A 331 -39.09 -5.10 18.00
CA ASP A 331 -39.49 -6.48 18.25
C ASP A 331 -39.16 -7.45 17.11
#